data_AF-A0A519QG83-F1
#
_entry.id   AF-A0A519QG83-F1
#
_cell.length_a   1.000
_cell.length_b   1.000
_cell.length_c   1.000
_cell.angle_alpha   90.00
_cell.angle_beta   90.00
_cell.angle_gamma   90.00
#
_symmetry.space_group_name_H-M   'P 1'
#
loop_
_entity.id
_entity.type
_entity.pdbx_description
1 polymer ?
#
loop_
_entity_poly.entity_id
_entity_poly.type
_entity_poly.pdbx_seq_one_letter_code
_entity_poly.pdbx_strand_id
1 'polypeptide(L)'
;ESIDICKAAGYDLIIVETSGIGQSDTEITEHCDVSLYVMTPEFGAATQLEKIDMLDFADLVAINKFDKRGALDALRDVRKQYKRNHNIFDAKDNEIPVYGTMASQFNDPGMNNLFVALMEQIKTKTGTDFKAKMELTSDQSEKIYIIPPDRIRYLAEIAEASQTYNEWVDKQSSIARKMYQLKGVIDITSENKSISIGSGLDEAYAYFEEQLDGECRRLLRKWPETKKSYKDEFFIYKVRDKEIKLPLFYESLSKLQIPKVSLPRYEDWGDILRWLLTENLPGEFPYAAGVFPLKREGEDPTRMFAGEGGPERTNKRFHYVSLGQPAHRLSTAFDSVTLYGEDPHI
;
A
#
# COMPACT_ATOMS: atom_id res chain seq x y z
N GLU A 1 26.87 -40.60 1.75
CA GLU A 1 25.75 -41.56 1.65
C GLU A 1 24.66 -41.13 0.66
N SER A 2 23.84 -40.10 0.93
CA SER A 2 22.77 -39.69 -0.01
C SER A 2 23.28 -39.29 -1.39
N ILE A 3 24.41 -38.57 -1.46
CA ILE A 3 25.06 -38.20 -2.73
C ILE A 3 25.48 -39.46 -3.51
N ASP A 4 26.05 -40.45 -2.82
CA ASP A 4 26.53 -41.70 -3.43
C ASP A 4 25.38 -42.54 -4.01
N ILE A 5 24.23 -42.55 -3.33
CA ILE A 5 23.01 -43.20 -3.82
C ILE A 5 22.53 -42.53 -5.11
N CYS A 6 22.48 -41.19 -5.15
CA CYS A 6 22.10 -40.47 -6.36
C CYS A 6 23.08 -40.73 -7.52
N LYS A 7 24.39 -40.81 -7.24
CA LYS A 7 25.42 -41.18 -8.23
C LYS A 7 25.18 -42.59 -8.76
N ALA A 8 24.91 -43.56 -7.89
CA ALA A 8 24.64 -44.95 -8.27
C ALA A 8 23.32 -45.11 -9.07
N ALA A 9 22.33 -44.25 -8.83
CA ALA A 9 21.07 -44.23 -9.57
C ALA A 9 21.20 -43.70 -11.01
N GLY A 10 22.36 -43.14 -11.38
CA GLY A 10 22.64 -42.71 -12.76
C GLY A 10 21.97 -41.38 -13.15
N TYR A 11 21.76 -40.47 -12.19
CA TYR A 11 21.33 -39.10 -12.51
C TYR A 11 22.44 -38.33 -13.24
N ASP A 12 22.06 -37.55 -14.26
CA ASP A 12 23.02 -36.77 -15.06
C ASP A 12 23.63 -35.58 -14.28
N LEU A 13 22.87 -35.00 -13.35
CA LEU A 13 23.28 -33.87 -12.52
C LEU A 13 22.67 -34.01 -11.11
N ILE A 14 23.49 -33.80 -10.08
CA ILE A 14 23.07 -33.81 -8.68
C ILE A 14 23.34 -32.41 -8.11
N ILE A 15 22.27 -31.71 -7.71
CA ILE A 15 22.36 -30.40 -7.06
C ILE A 15 22.23 -30.61 -5.55
N VAL A 16 23.18 -30.08 -4.79
CA VAL A 16 23.20 -30.12 -3.33
C VAL A 16 23.05 -28.70 -2.79
N GLU A 17 21.97 -28.43 -2.07
CA GLU A 17 21.75 -27.18 -1.36
C GLU A 17 22.04 -27.38 0.13
N THR A 18 22.92 -26.55 0.70
CA THR A 18 23.20 -26.55 2.14
C THR A 18 22.16 -25.72 2.90
N SER A 19 22.03 -25.96 4.20
CA SER A 19 21.37 -24.98 5.07
C SER A 19 22.16 -23.66 5.11
N GLY A 20 21.54 -22.57 5.57
CA GLY A 20 22.22 -21.28 5.71
C GLY A 20 23.52 -21.41 6.51
N ILE A 21 24.65 -21.22 5.83
CA ILE A 21 25.99 -21.38 6.40
C ILE A 21 26.47 -20.12 7.12
N GLY A 22 27.34 -20.31 8.11
CA GLY A 22 28.11 -19.24 8.71
C GLY A 22 29.21 -18.74 7.77
N GLN A 23 29.99 -17.74 8.21
CA GLN A 23 31.04 -17.15 7.38
C GLN A 23 32.23 -18.10 7.09
N SER A 24 32.44 -19.13 7.91
CA SER A 24 33.62 -20.02 7.87
C SER A 24 33.31 -21.47 7.46
N ASP A 25 32.14 -21.72 6.86
CA ASP A 25 31.70 -23.08 6.55
C ASP A 25 31.97 -23.42 5.08
N THR A 26 32.83 -24.39 4.83
CA THR A 26 33.32 -24.76 3.48
C THR A 26 33.16 -26.25 3.17
N GLU A 27 32.54 -27.03 4.06
CA GLU A 27 32.45 -28.50 3.98
C GLU A 27 31.82 -29.00 2.66
N ILE A 28 30.92 -28.22 2.07
CA ILE A 28 30.29 -28.56 0.79
C ILE A 28 31.30 -28.74 -0.35
N THR A 29 32.43 -28.02 -0.32
CA THR A 29 33.46 -28.06 -1.36
C THR A 29 34.18 -29.41 -1.43
N GLU A 30 34.17 -30.19 -0.34
CA GLU A 30 34.73 -31.54 -0.32
C GLU A 30 33.77 -32.60 -0.91
N HIS A 31 32.51 -32.21 -1.14
CA HIS A 31 31.43 -33.10 -1.55
C HIS A 31 30.83 -32.77 -2.92
N CYS A 32 31.30 -31.71 -3.60
CA CYS A 32 30.81 -31.30 -4.91
C CYS A 32 31.95 -31.04 -5.93
N ASP A 33 31.66 -31.23 -7.21
CA ASP A 33 32.63 -30.97 -8.28
C ASP A 33 32.70 -29.47 -8.64
N VAL A 34 31.56 -28.77 -8.55
CA VAL A 34 31.42 -27.32 -8.79
C VAL A 34 30.68 -26.70 -7.60
N SER A 35 31.18 -25.58 -7.11
CA SER A 35 30.59 -24.85 -5.98
C SER A 35 30.05 -23.47 -6.40
N LEU A 36 28.85 -23.13 -5.95
CA LEU A 36 28.22 -21.83 -6.14
C LEU A 36 27.91 -21.22 -4.77
N TYR A 37 28.55 -20.10 -4.45
CA TYR A 37 28.25 -19.35 -3.24
C TYR A 37 27.17 -18.29 -3.51
N VAL A 38 26.06 -18.36 -2.77
CA VAL A 38 24.95 -17.41 -2.90
C VAL A 38 24.92 -16.49 -1.69
N MET A 39 24.93 -15.17 -1.93
CA MET A 39 24.85 -14.15 -0.89
C MET A 39 23.86 -13.04 -1.26
N THR A 40 23.56 -12.15 -0.32
CA THR A 40 22.75 -10.95 -0.58
C THR A 40 23.63 -9.71 -0.56
N PRO A 41 23.18 -8.56 -1.13
CA PRO A 41 23.89 -7.29 -1.02
C PRO A 41 24.12 -6.79 0.42
N GLU A 42 23.41 -7.35 1.40
CA GLU A 42 23.39 -6.90 2.80
C GLU A 42 24.37 -7.71 3.66
N PHE A 43 25.68 -7.57 3.42
CA PHE A 43 26.74 -8.23 4.20
C PHE A 43 27.42 -7.30 5.23
N GLY A 44 26.90 -6.09 5.42
CA GLY A 44 27.48 -5.09 6.32
C GLY A 44 28.65 -4.34 5.67
N ALA A 45 29.75 -4.20 6.40
CA ALA A 45 30.94 -3.50 5.90
C ALA A 45 31.73 -4.38 4.91
N ALA A 46 32.42 -3.77 3.93
CA ALA A 46 33.26 -4.48 2.98
C ALA A 46 34.35 -5.35 3.65
N THR A 47 34.82 -4.98 4.84
CA THR A 47 35.78 -5.79 5.63
C THR A 47 35.22 -7.12 6.12
N GLN A 48 33.90 -7.32 6.10
CA GLN A 48 33.29 -8.62 6.41
C GLN A 48 33.55 -9.65 5.31
N LEU A 49 33.78 -9.21 4.07
CA LEU A 49 34.08 -10.12 2.95
C LEU A 49 35.40 -10.87 3.16
N GLU A 50 36.35 -10.28 3.88
CA GLU A 50 37.64 -10.91 4.24
C GLU A 50 37.48 -12.10 5.20
N LYS A 51 36.29 -12.27 5.80
CA LYS A 51 36.00 -13.34 6.75
C LYS A 51 35.15 -14.46 6.15
N ILE A 52 34.75 -14.32 4.89
CA ILE A 52 33.88 -15.28 4.22
C ILE A 52 34.78 -16.26 3.46
N ASP A 53 35.05 -17.41 4.08
CA ASP A 53 35.96 -18.42 3.54
C ASP A 53 35.45 -18.95 2.18
N MET A 54 34.13 -19.04 1.99
CA MET A 54 33.56 -19.46 0.70
C MET A 54 33.96 -18.56 -0.48
N LEU A 55 34.38 -17.30 -0.28
CA LEU A 55 34.89 -16.48 -1.37
C LEU A 55 36.27 -16.92 -1.86
N ASP A 56 37.01 -17.72 -1.09
CA ASP A 56 38.28 -18.33 -1.48
C ASP A 56 38.08 -19.62 -2.29
N PHE A 57 36.99 -20.36 -2.04
CA PHE A 57 36.79 -21.70 -2.59
C PHE A 57 35.70 -21.78 -3.66
N ALA A 58 34.78 -20.81 -3.73
CA ALA A 58 33.66 -20.85 -4.66
C ALA A 58 34.11 -20.67 -6.12
N ASP A 59 33.63 -21.55 -6.99
CA ASP A 59 33.84 -21.44 -8.44
C ASP A 59 33.06 -20.29 -9.05
N LEU A 60 31.85 -20.08 -8.54
CA LEU A 60 31.01 -18.94 -8.89
C LEU A 60 30.40 -18.33 -7.63
N VAL A 61 30.12 -17.02 -7.70
CA VAL A 61 29.43 -16.28 -6.66
C VAL A 61 28.19 -15.62 -7.26
N ALA A 62 27.03 -15.83 -6.63
CA ALA A 62 25.79 -15.15 -6.97
C ALA A 62 25.39 -14.19 -5.84
N ILE A 63 25.32 -12.90 -6.16
CA ILE A 63 24.73 -11.89 -5.28
C ILE A 63 23.24 -11.80 -5.63
N ASN A 64 22.43 -12.63 -4.99
CA ASN A 64 21.00 -12.71 -5.18
C ASN A 64 20.26 -11.60 -4.42
N LYS A 65 19.00 -11.32 -4.79
CA LYS A 65 18.24 -10.13 -4.35
C LYS A 65 18.91 -8.84 -4.80
N PHE A 66 19.38 -8.82 -6.04
CA PHE A 66 20.05 -7.66 -6.63
C PHE A 66 19.14 -6.43 -6.75
N ASP A 67 17.82 -6.57 -6.53
CA ASP A 67 16.84 -5.49 -6.36
C ASP A 67 17.09 -4.61 -5.14
N LYS A 68 17.83 -5.11 -4.13
CA LYS A 68 18.13 -4.36 -2.91
C LYS A 68 19.04 -3.16 -3.14
N ARG A 69 18.97 -2.19 -2.22
CA ARG A 69 19.83 -1.00 -2.24
C ARG A 69 21.29 -1.41 -2.00
N GLY A 70 22.22 -0.77 -2.71
CA GLY A 70 23.65 -1.06 -2.59
C GLY A 70 24.11 -2.30 -3.36
N ALA A 71 23.25 -2.95 -4.16
CA ALA A 71 23.60 -4.13 -4.95
C ALA A 71 24.79 -3.92 -5.90
N LEU A 72 24.89 -2.75 -6.55
CA LEU A 72 26.03 -2.42 -7.42
C LEU A 72 27.34 -2.24 -6.64
N ASP A 73 27.27 -1.63 -5.45
CA ASP A 73 28.44 -1.51 -4.56
C ASP A 73 28.86 -2.88 -4.03
N ALA A 74 27.88 -3.70 -3.62
CA ALA A 74 28.09 -5.09 -3.23
C ALA A 74 28.80 -5.89 -4.34
N LEU A 75 28.34 -5.78 -5.59
CA LEU A 75 28.98 -6.44 -6.73
C LEU A 75 30.42 -6.01 -6.91
N ARG A 76 30.69 -4.70 -6.82
CA ARG A 76 32.05 -4.15 -6.93
C ARG A 76 32.94 -4.68 -5.81
N ASP A 77 32.45 -4.68 -4.57
CA ASP A 77 33.25 -5.02 -3.40
C ASP A 77 33.53 -6.53 -3.33
N VAL A 78 32.56 -7.37 -3.67
CA VAL A 78 32.75 -8.83 -3.80
C VAL A 78 33.70 -9.17 -4.93
N ARG A 79 33.61 -8.52 -6.10
CA ARG A 79 34.58 -8.72 -7.21
C ARG A 79 36.00 -8.34 -6.79
N LYS A 80 36.16 -7.22 -6.08
CA LYS A 80 37.46 -6.81 -5.55
C LYS A 80 38.01 -7.83 -4.56
N GLN A 81 37.18 -8.35 -3.67
CA GLN A 81 37.61 -9.37 -2.71
C GLN A 81 37.99 -10.67 -3.43
N TYR A 82 37.17 -11.14 -4.37
CA TYR A 82 37.45 -12.33 -5.17
C TYR A 82 38.80 -12.24 -5.89
N LYS A 83 39.08 -11.08 -6.51
CA LYS A 83 40.39 -10.82 -7.16
C LYS A 83 41.57 -10.92 -6.19
N ARG A 84 41.41 -10.43 -4.95
CA ARG A 84 42.44 -10.50 -3.91
C ARG A 84 42.68 -11.94 -3.46
N ASN A 85 41.60 -12.66 -3.16
CA ASN A 85 41.63 -14.05 -2.74
C ASN A 85 42.36 -14.95 -3.76
N HIS A 86 42.13 -14.69 -5.05
CA HIS A 86 42.70 -15.48 -6.16
C HIS A 86 43.97 -14.89 -6.79
N ASN A 87 44.52 -13.79 -6.24
CA ASN A 87 45.71 -13.09 -6.77
C ASN A 87 45.62 -12.65 -8.25
N ILE A 88 44.42 -12.36 -8.75
CA ILE A 88 44.15 -11.97 -10.16
C ILE A 88 43.84 -10.46 -10.28
N PHE A 89 44.78 -9.61 -9.85
CA PHE A 89 44.58 -8.16 -9.74
C PHE A 89 44.29 -7.47 -11.09
N ASP A 90 44.86 -7.96 -12.19
CA ASP A 90 44.74 -7.36 -13.53
C ASP A 90 43.54 -7.87 -14.35
N ALA A 91 42.81 -8.89 -13.84
CA ALA A 91 41.65 -9.44 -14.53
C ALA A 91 40.53 -8.39 -14.65
N LYS A 92 39.81 -8.39 -15.77
CA LYS A 92 38.71 -7.43 -15.97
C LYS A 92 37.49 -7.84 -15.14
N ASP A 93 36.66 -6.87 -14.76
CA ASP A 93 35.49 -7.13 -13.89
C ASP A 93 34.47 -8.09 -14.50
N ASN A 94 34.41 -8.20 -15.83
CA ASN A 94 33.53 -9.13 -16.55
C ASN A 94 34.10 -10.56 -16.63
N GLU A 95 35.36 -10.76 -16.29
CA GLU A 95 36.03 -12.07 -16.24
C GLU A 95 35.92 -12.70 -14.84
N ILE A 96 35.50 -11.91 -13.83
CA ILE A 96 35.33 -12.39 -12.46
C ILE A 96 33.99 -13.13 -12.35
N PRO A 97 33.96 -14.37 -11.83
CA PRO A 97 32.76 -15.21 -11.78
C PRO A 97 31.80 -14.79 -10.64
N VAL A 98 31.50 -13.49 -10.57
CA VAL A 98 30.57 -12.88 -9.60
C VAL A 98 29.43 -12.21 -10.36
N TYR A 99 28.22 -12.72 -10.12
CA TYR A 99 27.01 -12.36 -10.85
C TYR A 99 25.97 -11.74 -9.91
N GLY A 100 25.40 -10.61 -10.31
CA GLY A 100 24.20 -10.06 -9.66
C GLY A 100 22.97 -10.77 -10.20
N THR A 101 22.11 -11.28 -9.32
CA THR A 101 20.94 -12.08 -9.71
C THR A 101 19.67 -11.69 -8.97
N MET A 102 18.53 -11.86 -9.64
CA MET A 102 17.21 -11.64 -9.06
C MET A 102 16.32 -12.84 -9.31
N ALA A 103 16.45 -13.88 -8.49
CA ALA A 103 15.66 -15.12 -8.64
C ALA A 103 14.14 -14.91 -8.51
N SER A 104 13.70 -13.81 -7.90
CA SER A 104 12.28 -13.43 -7.79
C SER A 104 11.71 -12.82 -9.08
N GLN A 105 12.54 -12.44 -10.04
CA GLN A 105 12.14 -11.86 -11.31
C GLN A 105 12.13 -12.94 -12.39
N PHE A 106 10.97 -13.12 -13.04
CA PHE A 106 10.86 -14.03 -14.17
C PHE A 106 11.79 -13.58 -15.30
N ASN A 107 12.54 -14.53 -15.86
CA ASN A 107 13.49 -14.32 -16.95
C ASN A 107 14.51 -13.19 -16.66
N ASP A 108 15.04 -13.17 -15.44
CA ASP A 108 16.11 -12.24 -15.04
C ASP A 108 17.41 -12.46 -15.87
N PRO A 109 17.93 -11.42 -16.56
CA PRO A 109 19.20 -11.52 -17.29
C PRO A 109 20.39 -11.96 -16.43
N GLY A 110 20.42 -11.54 -15.15
CA GLY A 110 21.44 -11.94 -14.19
C GLY A 110 21.45 -13.45 -13.94
N MET A 111 20.28 -14.04 -13.68
CA MET A 111 20.11 -15.49 -13.54
C MET A 111 20.48 -16.24 -14.82
N ASN A 112 20.11 -15.72 -15.99
CA ASN A 112 20.48 -16.32 -17.28
C ASN A 112 22.00 -16.34 -17.48
N ASN A 113 22.69 -15.24 -17.15
CA ASN A 113 24.14 -15.14 -17.22
C ASN A 113 24.85 -16.09 -16.24
N LEU A 114 24.32 -16.21 -15.01
CA LEU A 114 24.83 -17.17 -14.03
C LEU A 114 24.65 -18.61 -14.53
N PHE A 115 23.51 -18.94 -15.13
CA PHE A 115 23.24 -20.27 -15.67
C PHE A 115 24.25 -20.64 -16.76
N VAL A 116 24.51 -19.75 -17.72
CA VAL A 116 25.49 -20.01 -18.79
C VAL A 116 26.90 -20.19 -18.21
N ALA A 117 27.31 -19.36 -17.26
CA ALA A 117 28.60 -19.50 -16.59
C ALA A 117 28.74 -20.81 -15.79
N LEU A 118 27.67 -21.23 -15.11
CA LEU A 118 27.63 -22.48 -14.37
C LEU A 118 27.76 -23.69 -15.30
N MET A 119 27.06 -23.69 -16.44
CA MET A 119 27.17 -24.76 -17.43
C MET A 119 28.59 -24.86 -18.01
N GLU A 120 29.24 -23.73 -18.31
CA GLU A 120 30.63 -23.72 -18.78
C GLU A 120 31.60 -24.23 -17.71
N GLN A 121 31.37 -23.89 -16.43
CA GLN A 121 32.20 -24.41 -15.33
C GLN A 121 32.04 -25.91 -15.11
N ILE A 122 30.81 -26.43 -15.20
CA ILE A 122 30.56 -27.87 -15.14
C ILE A 122 31.30 -28.58 -16.27
N LYS A 123 31.22 -28.06 -17.49
CA LYS A 123 31.95 -28.61 -18.64
C LYS A 123 33.46 -28.60 -18.42
N THR A 124 33.99 -27.50 -17.90
CA THR A 124 35.43 -27.34 -17.65
C THR A 124 35.94 -28.31 -16.58
N LYS A 125 35.21 -28.47 -15.47
CA LYS A 125 35.64 -29.31 -14.35
C LYS A 125 35.36 -30.80 -14.53
N THR A 126 34.25 -31.15 -15.15
CA THR A 126 33.79 -32.56 -15.24
C THR A 126 33.97 -33.17 -16.63
N GLY A 127 34.21 -32.36 -17.66
CA GLY A 127 34.22 -32.77 -19.07
C GLY A 127 32.84 -33.05 -19.67
N THR A 128 31.75 -32.88 -18.88
CA THR A 128 30.38 -33.14 -19.33
C THR A 128 29.77 -31.90 -19.98
N ASP A 129 29.35 -32.00 -21.23
CA ASP A 129 28.72 -30.90 -21.98
C ASP A 129 27.22 -31.14 -22.16
N PHE A 130 26.40 -30.38 -21.44
CA PHE A 130 24.94 -30.40 -21.52
C PHE A 130 24.37 -29.70 -22.77
N LYS A 131 25.21 -29.06 -23.59
CA LYS A 131 24.82 -28.33 -24.81
C LYS A 131 23.69 -27.33 -24.55
N ALA A 132 23.87 -26.49 -23.53
CA ALA A 132 22.91 -25.46 -23.17
C ALA A 132 22.61 -24.54 -24.37
N LYS A 133 21.33 -24.24 -24.62
CA LYS A 133 20.86 -23.41 -25.75
C LYS A 133 20.70 -21.93 -25.38
N MET A 134 21.26 -21.49 -24.26
CA MET A 134 21.20 -20.09 -23.80
C MET A 134 22.55 -19.42 -24.03
N GLU A 135 22.53 -18.19 -24.51
CA GLU A 135 23.72 -17.37 -24.72
C GLU A 135 23.85 -16.31 -23.62
N LEU A 136 25.09 -15.86 -23.36
CA LEU A 136 25.34 -14.75 -22.46
C LEU A 136 24.72 -13.47 -23.02
N THR A 137 23.92 -12.79 -22.21
CA THR A 137 23.32 -11.50 -22.56
C THR A 137 24.13 -10.38 -21.92
N SER A 138 24.39 -9.30 -22.66
CA SER A 138 24.95 -8.06 -22.08
C SER A 138 23.97 -7.31 -21.17
N ASP A 139 22.71 -7.73 -21.17
CA ASP A 139 21.64 -7.10 -20.43
C ASP A 139 21.88 -7.23 -18.93
N GLN A 140 21.74 -6.10 -18.24
CA GLN A 140 21.77 -6.07 -16.78
C GLN A 140 20.37 -6.30 -16.25
N SER A 141 20.25 -6.92 -15.08
CA SER A 141 18.99 -7.02 -14.35
C SER A 141 18.42 -5.63 -14.09
N GLU A 142 17.40 -5.26 -14.87
CA GLU A 142 16.64 -4.03 -14.63
C GLU A 142 15.59 -4.27 -13.54
N LYS A 143 15.59 -3.39 -12.54
CA LYS A 143 14.69 -3.49 -11.39
C LYS A 143 13.30 -3.00 -11.76
N ILE A 144 12.32 -3.88 -11.72
CA ILE A 144 10.91 -3.51 -11.84
C ILE A 144 10.40 -3.17 -10.43
N TYR A 145 10.30 -1.87 -10.12
CA TYR A 145 9.72 -1.42 -8.85
C TYR A 145 8.21 -1.27 -8.98
N ILE A 146 7.46 -1.99 -8.14
CA ILE A 146 6.03 -1.71 -7.92
C ILE A 146 5.88 -0.40 -7.12
N ILE A 147 6.69 -0.25 -6.07
CA ILE A 147 6.76 0.94 -5.23
C ILE A 147 8.17 1.53 -5.36
N PRO A 148 8.31 2.78 -5.81
CA PRO A 148 9.60 3.46 -5.88
C PRO A 148 10.32 3.50 -4.52
N PRO A 149 11.66 3.35 -4.48
CA PRO A 149 12.42 3.32 -3.22
C PRO A 149 12.27 4.56 -2.33
N ASP A 150 12.01 5.73 -2.92
CA ASP A 150 11.74 6.98 -2.22
C ASP A 150 10.36 7.02 -1.54
N ARG A 151 9.47 6.08 -1.87
CA ARG A 151 8.10 5.98 -1.33
C ARG A 151 7.89 4.80 -0.38
N ILE A 152 8.93 4.11 0.06
CA ILE A 152 8.82 2.93 0.95
C ILE A 152 8.06 3.25 2.25
N ARG A 153 8.11 4.50 2.73
CA ARG A 153 7.48 4.93 3.99
C ARG A 153 6.06 5.50 3.82
N TYR A 154 5.43 5.36 2.66
CA TYR A 154 4.11 5.96 2.38
C TYR A 154 3.02 5.66 3.42
N LEU A 155 2.99 4.46 4.01
CA LEU A 155 2.02 4.14 5.07
C LEU A 155 2.27 4.90 6.37
N ALA A 156 3.54 5.16 6.71
CA ALA A 156 3.89 5.99 7.85
C ALA A 156 3.50 7.45 7.58
N GLU A 157 3.74 7.95 6.36
CA GLU A 157 3.31 9.30 5.95
C GLU A 157 1.78 9.47 6.05
N ILE A 158 1.00 8.45 5.65
CA ILE A 158 -0.47 8.46 5.78
C ILE A 158 -0.90 8.51 7.26
N ALA A 159 -0.25 7.73 8.13
CA ALA A 159 -0.55 7.72 9.56
C ALA A 159 -0.20 9.07 10.22
N GLU A 160 0.98 9.63 9.91
CA GLU A 160 1.43 10.94 10.36
C GLU A 160 0.49 12.06 9.89
N ALA A 161 0.02 11.99 8.64
CA ALA A 161 -0.96 12.94 8.11
C ALA A 161 -2.30 12.88 8.86
N SER A 162 -2.79 11.68 9.18
CA SER A 162 -4.02 11.51 9.97
C SER A 162 -3.87 12.05 11.39
N GLN A 163 -2.73 11.82 12.03
CA GLN A 163 -2.45 12.35 13.37
C GLN A 163 -2.35 13.88 13.34
N THR A 164 -1.61 14.42 12.38
CA THR A 164 -1.47 15.87 12.15
C THR A 164 -2.83 16.54 11.96
N TYR A 165 -3.73 15.89 11.21
CA TYR A 165 -5.10 16.37 11.04
C TYR A 165 -5.86 16.41 12.37
N ASN A 166 -5.80 15.35 13.19
CA ASN A 166 -6.47 15.32 14.49
C ASN A 166 -5.95 16.41 15.44
N GLU A 167 -4.63 16.61 15.51
CA GLU A 167 -4.02 17.67 16.32
C GLU A 167 -4.47 19.06 15.85
N TRP A 168 -4.58 19.26 14.53
CA TRP A 168 -5.11 20.49 13.96
C TRP A 168 -6.60 20.69 14.30
N VAL A 169 -7.43 19.65 14.21
CA VAL A 169 -8.85 19.70 14.61
C VAL A 169 -9.00 20.09 16.07
N ASP A 170 -8.21 19.48 16.97
CA ASP A 170 -8.23 19.77 18.40
C ASP A 170 -7.87 21.24 18.67
N LYS A 171 -6.84 21.75 18.00
CA LYS A 171 -6.42 23.15 18.09
C LYS A 171 -7.52 24.11 17.61
N GLN A 172 -8.07 23.89 16.42
CA GLN A 172 -9.10 24.75 15.84
C GLN A 172 -10.40 24.73 16.67
N SER A 173 -10.81 23.56 17.16
CA SER A 173 -11.98 23.42 18.03
C SER A 173 -11.80 24.13 19.37
N SER A 174 -10.58 24.10 19.94
CA SER A 174 -10.25 24.84 21.16
C SER A 174 -10.32 26.35 20.96
N ILE A 175 -9.83 26.86 19.82
CA ILE A 175 -9.94 28.28 19.44
C ILE A 175 -11.41 28.67 19.30
N ALA A 176 -12.21 27.90 18.56
CA ALA A 176 -13.63 28.17 18.36
C ALA A 176 -14.40 28.21 19.69
N ARG A 177 -14.11 27.29 20.63
CA ARG A 177 -14.69 27.30 21.98
C ARG A 177 -14.37 28.56 22.76
N LYS A 178 -13.11 29.01 22.74
CA LYS A 178 -12.70 30.27 23.40
C LYS A 178 -13.41 31.47 22.79
N MET A 179 -13.53 31.52 21.46
CA MET A 179 -14.28 32.57 20.77
C MET A 179 -15.75 32.58 21.18
N TYR A 180 -16.40 31.42 21.26
CA TYR A 180 -17.79 31.29 21.72
C TYR A 180 -17.98 31.82 23.15
N GLN A 181 -17.08 31.46 24.06
CA GLN A 181 -17.11 31.93 25.45
C GLN A 181 -16.92 33.45 25.55
N LEU A 182 -15.93 34.01 24.84
CA LEU A 182 -15.69 35.45 24.79
C LEU A 182 -16.91 36.19 24.24
N LYS A 183 -17.50 35.68 23.15
CA LYS A 183 -18.70 36.26 22.55
C LYS A 183 -19.87 36.28 23.53
N GLY A 184 -20.10 35.19 24.26
CA GLY A 184 -21.13 35.14 25.29
C GLY A 184 -20.95 36.20 26.39
N VAL A 185 -19.72 36.42 26.86
CA VAL A 185 -19.43 37.46 27.86
C VAL A 185 -19.67 38.86 27.28
N ILE A 186 -19.18 39.13 26.06
CA ILE A 186 -19.39 40.40 25.36
C ILE A 186 -20.88 40.69 25.22
N ASP A 187 -21.67 39.71 24.79
CA ASP A 187 -23.12 39.87 24.61
C ASP A 187 -23.82 40.19 25.95
N ILE A 188 -23.50 39.47 27.05
CA ILE A 188 -24.06 39.73 28.39
C ILE A 188 -23.74 41.16 28.88
N THR A 189 -22.52 41.64 28.64
CA THR A 189 -22.14 43.02 29.03
C THR A 189 -22.83 44.08 28.19
N SER A 190 -23.06 43.81 26.91
CA SER A 190 -23.79 44.73 26.04
C SER A 190 -25.26 44.89 26.45
N GLU A 191 -25.86 43.84 26.99
CA GLU A 191 -27.24 43.84 27.51
C GLU A 191 -27.35 44.52 28.89
N ASN A 192 -26.34 44.36 29.76
CA ASN A 192 -26.29 44.95 31.10
C ASN A 192 -25.34 46.14 31.18
N LYS A 193 -25.86 47.35 30.91
CA LYS A 193 -25.13 48.63 30.99
C LYS A 193 -24.47 48.94 32.35
N SER A 194 -24.79 48.19 33.40
CA SER A 194 -24.17 48.30 34.73
C SER A 194 -22.82 47.60 34.85
N ILE A 195 -22.48 46.71 33.90
CA ILE A 195 -21.23 45.95 33.88
C ILE A 195 -20.33 46.55 32.79
N SER A 196 -19.31 47.30 33.21
CA SER A 196 -18.29 47.84 32.30
C SER A 196 -17.09 46.90 32.26
N ILE A 197 -16.92 46.21 31.13
CA ILE A 197 -15.68 45.48 30.81
C ILE A 197 -15.00 46.26 29.68
N GLY A 198 -13.69 46.52 29.80
CA GLY A 198 -12.93 47.27 28.80
C GLY A 198 -12.81 46.54 27.44
N SER A 199 -12.16 47.19 26.46
CA SER A 199 -11.97 46.66 25.08
C SER A 199 -11.15 45.37 24.98
N GLY A 200 -10.52 44.93 26.06
CA GLY A 200 -9.66 43.76 26.09
C GLY A 200 -10.36 42.45 25.70
N LEU A 201 -11.70 42.34 25.86
CA LEU A 201 -12.45 41.17 25.40
C LEU A 201 -12.63 41.16 23.88
N ASP A 202 -12.90 42.31 23.27
CA ASP A 202 -12.99 42.43 21.81
C ASP A 202 -11.63 42.19 21.15
N GLU A 203 -10.56 42.70 21.76
CA GLU A 203 -9.17 42.44 21.33
C GLU A 203 -8.82 40.95 21.44
N ALA A 204 -9.20 40.29 22.54
CA ALA A 204 -8.99 38.85 22.72
C ALA A 204 -9.81 38.01 21.72
N TYR A 205 -11.05 38.44 21.41
CA TYR A 205 -11.87 37.78 20.40
C TYR A 205 -11.22 37.90 19.02
N ALA A 206 -10.80 39.10 18.62
CA ALA A 206 -10.11 39.34 17.35
C ALA A 206 -8.81 38.51 17.24
N TYR A 207 -8.04 38.43 18.33
CA TYR A 207 -6.83 37.62 18.39
C TYR A 207 -7.07 36.13 18.11
N PHE A 208 -8.13 35.54 18.67
CA PHE A 208 -8.48 34.15 18.40
C PHE A 208 -9.13 33.97 17.02
N GLU A 209 -9.89 34.95 16.55
CA GLU A 209 -10.48 34.94 15.22
C GLU A 209 -9.41 34.87 14.13
N GLU A 210 -8.31 35.61 14.28
CA GLU A 210 -7.17 35.57 13.34
C GLU A 210 -6.45 34.22 13.30
N GLN A 211 -6.48 33.45 14.40
CA GLN A 211 -5.86 32.12 14.47
C GLN A 211 -6.76 30.99 13.97
N LEU A 212 -8.07 31.25 13.86
CA LEU A 212 -9.02 30.32 13.31
C LEU A 212 -8.82 30.23 11.80
N ASP A 213 -8.65 29.01 11.30
CA ASP A 213 -8.50 28.76 9.87
C ASP A 213 -9.71 29.29 9.08
N GLY A 214 -9.45 29.83 7.89
CA GLY A 214 -10.47 30.45 7.06
C GLY A 214 -11.62 29.50 6.71
N GLU A 215 -11.33 28.22 6.52
CA GLU A 215 -12.33 27.19 6.25
C GLU A 215 -13.16 26.88 7.51
N CYS A 216 -12.52 26.80 8.68
CA CYS A 216 -13.20 26.63 9.96
C CYS A 216 -14.17 27.79 10.24
N ARG A 217 -13.73 29.03 9.96
CA ARG A 217 -14.58 30.23 10.07
C ARG A 217 -15.79 30.16 9.13
N ARG A 218 -15.56 29.72 7.88
CA ARG A 218 -16.63 29.53 6.88
C ARG A 218 -17.64 28.48 7.33
N LEU A 219 -17.17 27.35 7.85
CA LEU A 219 -18.01 26.26 8.36
C LEU A 219 -18.90 26.73 9.51
N LEU A 220 -18.34 27.40 10.52
CA LEU A 220 -19.10 27.96 11.65
C LEU A 220 -20.12 29.00 11.21
N ARG A 221 -19.76 29.90 10.29
CA ARG A 221 -20.67 30.92 9.75
C ARG A 221 -21.83 30.31 8.97
N LYS A 222 -21.58 29.23 8.21
CA LYS A 222 -22.61 28.52 7.42
C LYS A 222 -23.51 27.63 8.28
N TRP A 223 -23.03 27.18 9.45
CA TRP A 223 -23.74 26.21 10.28
C TRP A 223 -25.20 26.57 10.64
N PRO A 224 -25.55 27.81 11.01
CA PRO A 224 -26.94 28.18 11.27
C PRO A 224 -27.85 28.01 10.04
N GLU A 225 -27.35 28.34 8.85
CA GLU A 225 -28.07 28.16 7.59
C GLU A 225 -28.22 26.67 7.25
N THR A 226 -27.16 25.88 7.43
CA THR A 226 -27.22 24.42 7.29
C THR A 226 -28.24 23.79 8.24
N LYS A 227 -28.30 24.24 9.51
CA LYS A 227 -29.31 23.78 10.46
C LYS A 227 -30.73 24.09 10.01
N LYS A 228 -30.94 25.18 9.28
CA LYS A 228 -32.23 25.56 8.73
C LYS A 228 -32.59 24.71 7.51
N SER A 229 -31.66 24.53 6.57
CA SER A 229 -31.94 23.78 5.33
C SER A 229 -32.28 22.31 5.60
N TYR A 230 -31.66 21.69 6.62
CA TYR A 230 -31.98 20.32 7.03
C TYR A 230 -33.28 20.19 7.85
N LYS A 231 -33.97 21.29 8.14
CA LYS A 231 -35.33 21.31 8.68
C LYS A 231 -36.40 21.55 7.61
N ASP A 232 -35.99 21.89 6.38
CA ASP A 232 -36.91 22.03 5.27
C ASP A 232 -37.45 20.66 4.84
N GLU A 233 -38.58 20.65 4.12
CA GLU A 233 -39.22 19.40 3.69
C GLU A 233 -38.35 18.61 2.67
N PHE A 234 -37.56 19.32 1.88
CA PHE A 234 -36.77 18.75 0.79
C PHE A 234 -35.34 19.27 0.76
N PHE A 235 -34.41 18.36 0.50
CA PHE A 235 -33.04 18.66 0.11
C PHE A 235 -32.98 18.84 -1.41
N ILE A 236 -32.51 20.00 -1.85
CA ILE A 236 -32.41 20.35 -3.27
C ILE A 236 -30.93 20.51 -3.62
N TYR A 237 -30.48 19.77 -4.63
CA TYR A 237 -29.13 19.93 -5.18
C TYR A 237 -29.14 19.78 -6.70
N LYS A 238 -28.19 20.43 -7.36
CA LYS A 238 -28.04 20.41 -8.82
C LYS A 238 -27.04 19.34 -9.23
N VAL A 239 -27.45 18.46 -10.15
CA VAL A 239 -26.56 17.53 -10.84
C VAL A 239 -26.62 17.86 -12.32
N ARG A 240 -25.53 18.45 -12.84
CA ARG A 240 -25.49 19.03 -14.19
C ARG A 240 -26.62 20.06 -14.33
N ASP A 241 -27.49 19.90 -15.33
CA ASP A 241 -28.61 20.82 -15.60
C ASP A 241 -29.93 20.41 -14.92
N LYS A 242 -29.91 19.41 -14.03
CA LYS A 242 -31.12 18.90 -13.35
C LYS A 242 -31.10 19.22 -11.86
N GLU A 243 -32.18 19.82 -11.37
CA GLU A 243 -32.46 19.95 -9.94
C GLU A 243 -33.06 18.63 -9.43
N ILE A 244 -32.38 18.03 -8.46
CA ILE A 244 -32.85 16.84 -7.76
C ILE A 244 -33.40 17.29 -6.42
N LYS A 245 -34.66 16.93 -6.16
CA LYS A 245 -35.39 17.26 -4.94
C LYS A 245 -35.68 15.96 -4.19
N LEU A 246 -35.09 15.80 -3.01
CA LEU A 246 -35.23 14.60 -2.18
C LEU A 246 -35.90 14.95 -0.85
N PRO A 247 -36.89 14.17 -0.37
CA PRO A 247 -37.53 14.43 0.90
C PRO A 247 -36.54 14.20 2.05
N LEU A 248 -36.54 15.09 3.04
CA LEU A 248 -35.67 15.01 4.23
C LEU A 248 -36.31 14.23 5.38
N PHE A 249 -37.59 13.92 5.30
CA PHE A 249 -38.34 13.20 6.33
C PHE A 249 -39.01 11.96 5.76
N TYR A 250 -39.21 10.98 6.64
CA TYR A 250 -40.11 9.86 6.43
C TYR A 250 -41.23 9.92 7.47
N GLU A 251 -42.48 9.77 7.03
CA GLU A 251 -43.63 9.70 7.92
C GLU A 251 -43.86 8.27 8.42
N SER A 252 -43.81 8.07 9.73
CA SER A 252 -44.10 6.77 10.34
C SER A 252 -45.59 6.43 10.32
N LEU A 253 -45.93 5.15 10.60
CA LEU A 253 -47.33 4.72 10.75
C LEU A 253 -48.10 5.54 11.82
N SER A 254 -47.39 6.04 12.84
CA SER A 254 -47.93 6.90 13.89
C SER A 254 -47.89 8.39 13.55
N LYS A 255 -47.67 8.76 12.28
CA LYS A 255 -47.64 10.15 11.79
C LYS A 255 -46.47 10.99 12.31
N LEU A 256 -45.40 10.35 12.79
CA LEU A 256 -44.18 11.05 13.19
C LEU A 256 -43.30 11.34 11.97
N GLN A 257 -42.83 12.58 11.85
CA GLN A 257 -41.85 12.98 10.84
C GLN A 257 -40.43 12.64 11.35
N ILE A 258 -39.85 11.57 10.81
CA ILE A 258 -38.51 11.10 11.18
C ILE A 258 -37.49 11.69 10.19
N PRO A 259 -36.50 12.48 10.63
CA PRO A 259 -35.50 13.04 9.73
C PRO A 259 -34.58 11.95 9.18
N LYS A 260 -34.27 12.00 7.89
CA LYS A 260 -33.28 11.14 7.24
C LYS A 260 -31.86 11.44 7.73
N VAL A 261 -31.58 12.70 8.09
CA VAL A 261 -30.31 13.15 8.67
C VAL A 261 -30.62 13.99 9.91
N SER A 262 -30.14 13.55 11.09
CA SER A 262 -30.34 14.26 12.35
C SER A 262 -29.08 15.05 12.70
N LEU A 263 -29.25 16.35 12.94
CA LEU A 263 -28.14 17.23 13.33
C LEU A 263 -27.89 17.21 14.84
N PRO A 264 -26.64 17.42 15.28
CA PRO A 264 -26.35 17.59 16.70
C PRO A 264 -27.00 18.87 17.25
N ARG A 265 -27.28 18.86 18.56
CA ARG A 265 -27.87 19.99 19.30
C ARG A 265 -26.84 20.82 20.04
N TYR A 266 -25.57 20.79 19.60
CA TYR A 266 -24.50 21.56 20.21
C TYR A 266 -24.73 23.07 20.05
N GLU A 267 -24.35 23.81 21.10
CA GLU A 267 -24.34 25.28 21.11
C GLU A 267 -22.90 25.81 21.06
N ASP A 268 -21.97 25.15 21.75
CA ASP A 268 -20.55 25.49 21.73
C ASP A 268 -19.96 25.39 20.32
N TRP A 269 -19.29 26.45 19.87
CA TRP A 269 -18.64 26.46 18.56
C TRP A 269 -17.49 25.45 18.48
N GLY A 270 -16.84 25.11 19.60
CA GLY A 270 -15.83 24.06 19.63
C GLY A 270 -16.38 22.68 19.31
N ASP A 271 -17.48 22.30 19.95
CA ASP A 271 -18.15 21.00 19.70
C ASP A 271 -18.74 20.93 18.28
N ILE A 272 -19.35 22.02 17.81
CA ILE A 272 -19.84 22.13 16.43
C ILE A 272 -18.69 21.93 15.44
N LEU A 273 -17.59 22.67 15.61
CA LEU A 273 -16.47 22.62 14.68
C LEU A 273 -15.79 21.25 14.68
N ARG A 274 -15.57 20.66 15.87
CA ARG A 274 -15.03 19.30 15.97
C ARG A 274 -15.90 18.33 15.16
N TRP A 275 -17.21 18.33 15.38
CA TRP A 275 -18.13 17.45 14.67
C TRP A 275 -18.11 17.66 13.15
N LEU A 276 -18.08 18.92 12.69
CA LEU A 276 -17.99 19.27 11.27
C LEU A 276 -16.66 18.81 10.63
N LEU A 277 -15.57 18.74 11.38
CA LEU A 277 -14.27 18.32 10.87
C LEU A 277 -14.06 16.80 10.96
N THR A 278 -14.66 16.10 11.91
CA THR A 278 -14.42 14.66 12.12
C THR A 278 -15.50 13.75 11.55
N GLU A 279 -16.76 14.17 11.58
CA GLU A 279 -17.90 13.30 11.27
C GLU A 279 -18.78 13.87 10.16
N ASN A 280 -19.06 15.16 10.23
CA ASN A 280 -19.85 15.98 9.31
C ASN A 280 -21.15 15.33 8.79
N LEU A 281 -21.79 16.00 7.86
CA LEU A 281 -22.94 15.50 7.12
C LEU A 281 -22.51 14.47 6.08
N PRO A 282 -23.37 13.49 5.75
CA PRO A 282 -23.15 12.66 4.56
C PRO A 282 -22.94 13.54 3.33
N GLY A 283 -22.01 13.16 2.46
CA GLY A 283 -21.65 13.93 1.26
C GLY A 283 -20.75 15.15 1.50
N GLU A 284 -20.34 15.41 2.74
CA GLU A 284 -19.39 16.47 3.10
C GLU A 284 -18.12 15.84 3.71
N PHE A 285 -16.96 16.45 3.48
CA PHE A 285 -15.69 15.99 4.05
C PHE A 285 -15.76 15.93 5.60
N PRO A 286 -15.23 14.89 6.27
CA PRO A 286 -14.40 13.79 5.75
C PRO A 286 -15.19 12.59 5.24
N TYR A 287 -16.48 12.75 4.98
CA TYR A 287 -17.39 11.72 4.47
C TYR A 287 -17.60 10.54 5.43
N ALA A 288 -17.37 10.74 6.73
CA ALA A 288 -17.49 9.68 7.74
C ALA A 288 -18.93 9.11 7.80
N ALA A 289 -19.94 9.95 7.60
CA ALA A 289 -21.34 9.54 7.55
C ALA A 289 -21.81 9.06 6.15
N GLY A 290 -20.90 9.01 5.17
CA GLY A 290 -21.16 8.56 3.81
C GLY A 290 -20.71 9.57 2.74
N VAL A 291 -20.42 9.07 1.55
CA VAL A 291 -19.91 9.88 0.42
C VAL A 291 -20.99 10.62 -0.37
N PHE A 292 -22.27 10.36 -0.09
CA PHE A 292 -23.40 11.00 -0.76
C PHE A 292 -24.30 11.71 0.27
N PRO A 293 -24.91 12.87 -0.08
CA PRO A 293 -25.79 13.61 0.84
C PRO A 293 -26.98 12.81 1.36
N LEU A 294 -27.59 12.01 0.48
CA LEU A 294 -28.70 11.13 0.80
C LEU A 294 -28.55 9.82 0.02
N LYS A 295 -29.13 8.74 0.56
CA LYS A 295 -29.26 7.46 -0.17
C LYS A 295 -30.11 7.67 -1.41
N ARG A 296 -29.78 6.96 -2.50
CA ARG A 296 -30.57 6.98 -3.73
C ARG A 296 -31.97 6.42 -3.50
N GLU A 297 -32.96 7.04 -4.10
CA GLU A 297 -34.32 6.50 -4.15
C GLU A 297 -34.43 5.58 -5.37
N GLY A 298 -34.95 4.36 -5.17
CA GLY A 298 -35.22 3.39 -6.24
C GLY A 298 -34.06 2.46 -6.64
N GLU A 299 -32.84 2.66 -6.13
CA GLU A 299 -31.72 1.73 -6.35
C GLU A 299 -31.18 1.24 -5.00
N ASP A 300 -31.61 0.04 -4.61
CA ASP A 300 -31.06 -0.65 -3.45
C ASP A 300 -29.59 -1.02 -3.72
N PRO A 301 -28.64 -0.82 -2.77
CA PRO A 301 -27.25 -1.24 -2.94
C PRO A 301 -27.08 -2.75 -3.10
N THR A 302 -28.12 -3.55 -2.85
CA THR A 302 -28.12 -5.00 -3.00
C THR A 302 -27.52 -5.41 -4.34
N ARG A 303 -26.45 -6.21 -4.25
CA ARG A 303 -25.75 -6.79 -5.40
C ARG A 303 -25.87 -8.30 -5.31
N MET A 304 -26.48 -8.90 -6.33
CA MET A 304 -26.82 -10.32 -6.30
C MET A 304 -25.66 -11.18 -6.76
N PHE A 305 -25.19 -12.04 -5.87
CA PHE A 305 -24.11 -12.98 -6.13
C PHE A 305 -24.65 -14.26 -6.79
N ALA A 306 -24.06 -14.64 -7.92
CA ALA A 306 -24.32 -15.93 -8.57
C ALA A 306 -23.09 -16.44 -9.33
N GLY A 307 -22.94 -17.76 -9.35
CA GLY A 307 -21.86 -18.45 -10.05
C GLY A 307 -21.88 -19.91 -9.63
N GLU A 308 -22.62 -20.72 -10.38
CA GLU A 308 -22.76 -22.16 -10.10
C GLU A 308 -22.94 -22.93 -11.43
N GLY A 309 -22.07 -23.91 -11.66
CA GLY A 309 -22.06 -24.69 -12.89
C GLY A 309 -21.67 -23.86 -14.11
N GLY A 310 -22.17 -24.26 -15.29
CA GLY A 310 -21.87 -23.57 -16.54
C GLY A 310 -22.47 -22.16 -16.65
N PRO A 311 -22.02 -21.37 -17.65
CA PRO A 311 -22.52 -20.02 -17.91
C PRO A 311 -24.05 -19.94 -18.01
N GLU A 312 -24.71 -20.95 -18.58
CA GLU A 312 -26.16 -20.99 -18.78
C GLU A 312 -26.91 -21.05 -17.45
N ARG A 313 -26.41 -21.85 -16.49
CA ARG A 313 -27.03 -21.99 -15.16
C ARG A 313 -26.84 -20.72 -14.34
N THR A 314 -25.63 -20.16 -14.38
CA THR A 314 -25.33 -18.87 -13.75
C THR A 314 -26.19 -17.73 -14.36
N ASN A 315 -26.36 -17.70 -15.69
CA ASN A 315 -27.22 -16.73 -16.35
C ASN A 315 -28.69 -16.85 -15.93
N LYS A 316 -29.23 -18.07 -15.85
CA LYS A 316 -30.59 -18.31 -15.32
C LYS A 316 -30.73 -17.79 -13.89
N ARG A 317 -29.72 -18.00 -13.03
CA ARG A 317 -29.73 -17.49 -11.67
C ARG A 317 -29.73 -15.96 -11.64
N PHE A 318 -28.96 -15.29 -12.50
CA PHE A 318 -28.97 -13.83 -12.59
C PHE A 318 -30.34 -13.26 -12.94
N HIS A 319 -31.04 -13.83 -13.92
CA HIS A 319 -32.41 -13.42 -14.24
C HIS A 319 -33.38 -13.64 -13.08
N TYR A 320 -33.22 -14.74 -12.33
CA TYR A 320 -34.07 -15.02 -11.18
C TYR A 320 -33.85 -14.00 -10.04
N VAL A 321 -32.59 -13.72 -9.68
CA VAL A 321 -32.28 -12.84 -8.53
C VAL A 321 -32.51 -11.35 -8.83
N SER A 322 -32.52 -10.96 -10.10
CA SER A 322 -32.77 -9.58 -10.52
C SER A 322 -34.25 -9.32 -10.89
N LEU A 323 -35.10 -10.34 -10.79
CA LEU A 323 -36.51 -10.26 -11.17
C LEU A 323 -37.26 -9.20 -10.35
N GLY A 324 -37.97 -8.30 -11.03
CA GLY A 324 -38.75 -7.23 -10.41
C GLY A 324 -37.92 -6.07 -9.83
N GLN A 325 -36.58 -6.12 -9.95
CA GLN A 325 -35.73 -5.01 -9.55
C GLN A 325 -35.62 -3.98 -10.68
N PRO A 326 -35.73 -2.67 -10.38
CA PRO A 326 -35.64 -1.61 -11.38
C PRO A 326 -34.21 -1.44 -11.94
N ALA A 327 -33.19 -1.91 -11.20
CA ALA A 327 -31.80 -1.88 -11.60
C ALA A 327 -31.17 -3.27 -11.42
N HIS A 328 -30.44 -3.75 -12.43
CA HIS A 328 -29.79 -5.06 -12.40
C HIS A 328 -28.31 -4.92 -12.00
N ARG A 329 -27.99 -5.24 -10.74
CA ARG A 329 -26.62 -5.18 -10.17
C ARG A 329 -26.11 -6.59 -9.89
N LEU A 330 -25.37 -7.15 -10.85
CA LEU A 330 -24.88 -8.52 -10.78
C LEU A 330 -23.49 -8.61 -10.11
N SER A 331 -23.20 -9.75 -9.48
CA SER A 331 -21.89 -10.13 -8.98
C SER A 331 -21.61 -11.58 -9.36
N THR A 332 -20.56 -11.80 -10.16
CA THR A 332 -20.23 -13.12 -10.69
C THR A 332 -19.24 -13.84 -9.79
N ALA A 333 -19.54 -15.08 -9.43
CA ALA A 333 -18.58 -16.00 -8.83
C ALA A 333 -18.02 -16.91 -9.92
N PHE A 334 -16.71 -17.13 -9.90
CA PHE A 334 -16.05 -18.11 -10.75
C PHE A 334 -15.64 -19.32 -9.92
N ASP A 335 -15.55 -20.48 -10.57
CA ASP A 335 -15.05 -21.70 -9.95
C ASP A 335 -13.53 -21.66 -9.82
N SER A 336 -12.96 -22.61 -9.07
CA SER A 336 -11.52 -22.63 -8.81
C SER A 336 -10.68 -22.77 -10.09
N VAL A 337 -11.16 -23.52 -11.10
CA VAL A 337 -10.40 -23.72 -12.35
C VAL A 337 -10.22 -22.37 -13.06
N THR A 338 -11.32 -21.65 -13.28
CA THR A 338 -11.28 -20.31 -13.89
C THR A 338 -10.50 -19.30 -13.04
N LEU A 339 -10.62 -19.35 -11.70
CA LEU A 339 -9.90 -18.42 -10.81
C LEU A 339 -8.37 -18.57 -10.88
N TYR A 340 -7.88 -19.74 -11.23
CA TYR A 340 -6.45 -20.01 -11.44
C TYR A 340 -6.01 -19.83 -12.90
N GLY A 341 -6.92 -19.41 -13.80
CA GLY A 341 -6.61 -19.15 -15.20
C GLY A 341 -6.43 -20.42 -16.04
N GLU A 342 -6.99 -21.54 -15.59
CA GLU A 342 -6.90 -22.82 -16.27
C GLU A 342 -8.15 -23.10 -17.10
N ASP A 343 -7.99 -23.92 -18.15
CA ASP A 343 -9.12 -24.50 -18.87
C ASP A 343 -9.62 -25.75 -18.14
N PRO A 344 -10.94 -26.05 -18.18
CA PRO A 344 -11.46 -27.29 -17.63
C PRO A 344 -10.87 -28.49 -18.37
N HIS A 345 -10.21 -29.39 -17.64
CA HIS A 345 -9.73 -30.64 -18.20
C HIS A 345 -10.93 -31.56 -18.49
N ILE A 346 -10.90 -32.22 -19.65
CA ILE A 346 -11.92 -33.19 -20.09
C ILE A 346 -11.93 -34.42 -19.17
#